data_AF-D3YY12-F1
#
_entry.id   AF-D3YY12-F1
#
_cell.length_a   1.000
_cell.length_b   1.000
_cell.length_c   1.000
_cell.angle_alpha   90.00
_cell.angle_beta   90.00
_cell.angle_gamma   90.00
#
_symmetry.space_group_name_H-M   'P 1'
#
loop_
_entity.id
_entity.type
_entity.pdbx_description
1 polymer ?
#
loop_
_entity_poly.entity_id
_entity_poly.type
_entity_poly.pdbx_seq_one_letter_code
_entity_poly.pdbx_strand_id
1 'polypeptide(L)' 'MRAGSRTAGPPCQWSRMASEGASIPSPVVRQIDKQFLICSICLERYKNPKVLPCLHTFCERCLQNYIPAHS' A
#
# COMPACT_ATOMS: atom_id res chain seq x y z
N MET A 1 -11.17 18.53 64.21
CA MET A 1 -10.26 17.60 63.50
C MET A 1 -10.67 17.54 62.03
N ARG A 2 -9.82 17.97 61.08
CA ARG A 2 -10.08 17.88 59.63
C ARG A 2 -9.48 16.58 59.10
N ALA A 3 -10.29 15.68 58.55
CA ALA A 3 -9.83 14.47 57.88
C ALA A 3 -9.40 14.81 56.44
N GLY A 4 -8.16 14.46 56.08
CA GLY A 4 -7.59 14.65 54.76
C GLY A 4 -7.99 13.52 53.80
N SER A 5 -8.54 13.92 52.66
CA SER A 5 -8.84 13.09 51.50
C SER A 5 -7.57 12.79 50.70
N ARG A 6 -7.27 11.51 50.41
CA ARG A 6 -6.43 11.10 49.26
C ARG A 6 -6.91 9.75 48.72
N THR A 7 -7.72 9.80 47.68
CA THR A 7 -8.00 8.63 46.83
C THR A 7 -6.71 8.19 46.14
N ALA A 8 -6.42 6.90 46.16
CA ALA A 8 -5.29 6.31 45.46
C ALA A 8 -5.58 6.28 43.95
N GLY A 9 -5.02 7.23 43.20
CA GLY A 9 -4.92 7.14 41.74
C GLY A 9 -3.89 6.08 41.33
N PRO A 10 -4.04 5.47 40.14
CA PRO A 10 -3.16 4.39 39.69
C PRO A 10 -1.72 4.90 39.49
N PRO A 11 -0.70 4.04 39.71
CA PRO A 11 0.69 4.42 39.53
C PRO A 11 0.95 4.71 38.05
N CYS A 12 1.72 5.77 37.81
CA CYS A 12 2.22 6.22 36.52
C CYS A 12 2.99 5.10 35.80
N GLN A 13 2.27 4.29 35.01
CA GLN A 13 2.87 3.30 34.12
C GLN A 13 3.02 3.94 32.73
N TRP A 14 4.24 4.35 32.41
CA TRP A 14 4.64 4.87 31.10
C TRP A 14 4.94 3.74 30.09
N SER A 15 4.73 2.48 30.46
CA SER A 15 5.34 1.32 29.79
C SER A 15 4.50 0.66 28.68
N ARG A 16 3.61 1.37 27.98
CA ARG A 16 2.84 0.74 26.89
C ARG A 16 2.56 1.64 25.68
N MET A 17 3.62 2.09 25.03
CA MET A 17 3.56 2.40 23.60
C MET A 17 4.45 1.40 22.86
N ALA A 18 3.88 0.24 22.53
CA ALA A 18 4.48 -0.68 21.59
C ALA A 18 4.11 -0.23 20.17
N SER A 19 5.16 0.15 19.45
CA SER A 19 5.29 0.30 18.01
C SER A 19 4.25 -0.45 17.17
N GLU A 20 3.39 0.28 16.47
CA GLU A 20 2.97 -0.10 15.12
C GLU A 20 2.88 1.17 14.27
N GLY A 21 4.02 1.52 13.67
CA GLY A 21 4.06 2.44 12.56
C GLY A 21 3.40 1.82 11.34
N ALA A 22 2.07 1.79 11.34
CA ALA A 22 1.32 1.58 10.11
C ALA A 22 1.61 2.79 9.21
N SER A 23 2.47 2.59 8.21
CA SER A 23 2.67 3.56 7.14
C SER A 23 1.36 3.63 6.34
N ILE A 24 0.40 4.43 6.81
CA ILE A 24 -0.82 4.70 6.06
C ILE A 24 -0.37 5.43 4.79
N PRO A 25 -0.50 4.81 3.59
CA PRO A 25 -0.14 5.51 2.37
C PRO A 25 -1.07 6.72 2.25
N SER A 26 -0.48 7.91 2.05
CA SER A 26 -1.22 9.15 1.82
C SER A 26 -2.34 8.91 0.79
N PRO A 27 -3.53 9.55 0.95
CA PRO A 27 -4.63 9.40 -0.01
C PRO A 27 -4.19 9.64 -1.46
N VAL A 28 -3.17 10.46 -1.68
CA VAL A 28 -2.54 10.70 -2.98
C VAL A 28 -1.89 9.44 -3.54
N VAL A 29 -1.09 8.71 -2.74
CA VAL A 29 -0.40 7.47 -3.17
C VAL A 29 -1.42 6.39 -3.53
N ARG A 30 -2.48 6.24 -2.72
CA ARG A 30 -3.58 5.29 -2.99
C ARG A 30 -4.30 5.58 -4.30
N GLN A 31 -4.42 6.86 -4.66
CA GLN A 31 -5.05 7.28 -5.90
C GLN A 31 -4.16 7.02 -7.11
N ILE A 32 -2.84 7.19 -6.98
CA ILE A 32 -1.87 6.90 -8.04
C ILE A 32 -1.88 5.41 -8.39
N ASP A 33 -1.86 4.55 -7.37
CA ASP A 33 -1.85 3.10 -7.54
C ASP A 33 -3.06 2.56 -8.32
N LYS A 34 -4.23 3.19 -8.16
CA LYS A 34 -5.48 2.73 -8.78
C LYS A 34 -5.60 3.11 -10.25
N GLN A 35 -4.95 4.19 -10.68
CA GLN A 35 -5.22 4.80 -11.98
C GLN A 35 -4.04 4.65 -12.95
N PHE A 36 -2.81 4.67 -12.44
CA PHE A 36 -1.61 4.75 -13.28
C PHE A 36 -0.84 3.43 -13.38
N LEU A 37 -1.16 2.44 -12.53
CA LEU A 37 -0.44 1.17 -12.50
C LEU A 37 -1.28 0.00 -13.03
N ILE A 38 -2.26 0.26 -13.89
CA ILE A 38 -3.19 -0.75 -14.42
C ILE A 38 -2.82 -1.13 -15.86
N CYS A 39 -2.73 -2.44 -16.12
CA CYS A 39 -2.51 -2.98 -17.46
C CYS A 39 -3.81 -2.93 -18.28
N SER A 40 -3.75 -2.40 -19.49
CA SER A 40 -4.93 -2.33 -20.38
C SER A 40 -5.34 -3.68 -20.99
N ILE A 41 -4.50 -4.72 -20.87
CA ILE A 41 -4.82 -6.07 -21.36
C ILE A 41 -5.58 -6.87 -20.29
N CYS A 42 -5.05 -6.95 -19.06
CA CYS A 42 -5.67 -7.73 -17.98
C CYS A 42 -6.50 -6.90 -17.00
N LEU A 43 -6.54 -5.57 -17.16
CA LEU A 43 -7.27 -4.62 -16.30
C LEU A 43 -6.92 -4.72 -14.80
N GLU A 44 -5.78 -5.34 -14.48
CA GLU A 44 -5.23 -5.47 -13.14
C GLU A 44 -3.97 -4.62 -12.98
N ARG A 45 -3.48 -4.51 -11.74
CA ARG A 45 -2.18 -3.90 -11.43
C ARG A 45 -1.05 -4.58 -12.21
N TYR A 46 -0.13 -3.79 -12.77
CA TYR A 46 1.01 -4.29 -13.53
C TYR A 46 1.81 -5.32 -12.73
N LYS A 47 2.01 -6.50 -13.33
CA LYS A 47 2.86 -7.58 -12.82
C LYS A 47 4.00 -7.75 -13.83
N ASN A 48 5.24 -7.40 -13.45
CA ASN A 48 6.39 -7.30 -14.36
C ASN A 48 6.09 -6.44 -15.61
N PRO A 49 5.94 -5.11 -15.48
CA PRO A 49 5.70 -4.24 -16.62
C PRO A 49 6.87 -4.25 -17.59
N LYS A 50 6.59 -4.40 -18.89
CA LYS A 50 7.56 -4.22 -19.98
C LYS A 50 7.12 -3.03 -20.83
N VAL A 51 8.08 -2.16 -21.14
CA VAL A 51 7.88 -1.00 -22.01
C VAL A 51 8.25 -1.38 -23.42
N LEU A 52 7.31 -1.23 -24.35
CA LEU A 52 7.54 -1.48 -25.77
C LEU A 52 8.22 -0.26 -26.43
N PRO A 53 8.87 -0.42 -27.60
CA PRO A 53 9.42 0.70 -28.35
C PRO A 53 8.38 1.78 -28.73
N CYS A 54 7.09 1.42 -28.73
CA CYS A 54 5.98 2.37 -28.91
C CYS A 54 5.55 3.09 -27.60
N LEU A 55 6.35 3.00 -26.54
CA LEU A 55 6.14 3.63 -25.22
C LEU A 55 4.90 3.14 -24.45
N HIS A 56 4.29 2.03 -24.87
CA HIS A 56 3.22 1.39 -24.11
C HIS A 56 3.77 0.39 -23.09
N THR A 57 3.14 0.33 -21.92
CA THR A 57 3.52 -0.58 -20.83
C THR A 57 2.45 -1.63 -20.59
N PHE A 58 2.86 -2.90 -20.56
CA PHE A 58 1.98 -4.05 -20.31
C PHE A 58 2.65 -5.07 -19.40
N CYS A 59 1.88 -5.97 -18.80
CA CYS A 59 2.44 -7.11 -18.06
C CYS A 59 3.20 -8.05 -19.01
N GLU A 60 4.34 -8.58 -18.57
CA GLU A 60 5.13 -9.56 -19.32
C GLU A 60 4.30 -10.75 -19.81
N ARG A 61 3.46 -11.31 -18.93
CA ARG A 61 2.55 -12.41 -19.27
C ARG A 61 1.50 -12.02 -20.31
N CYS A 62 0.99 -10.79 -20.23
CA CYS A 62 0.03 -10.29 -21.21
C CYS A 62 0.67 -10.17 -22.58
N LEU A 63 1.93 -9.73 -22.65
CA LEU A 63 2.67 -9.67 -23.91
C LEU A 63 2.99 -11.06 -24.47
N GLN A 64 3.43 -11.99 -23.64
CA GLN A 64 3.68 -13.37 -24.07
C GLN A 64 2.42 -14.05 -24.62
N ASN A 65 1.26 -13.80 -24.02
CA ASN A 65 -0.01 -14.35 -24.50
C ASN A 65 -0.53 -13.65 -25.77
N TYR A 66 -0.23 -12.37 -25.94
CA TYR A 66 -0.76 -11.56 -27.04
C TYR A 66 0.08 -11.63 -28.31
N ILE A 67 1.35 -12.02 -28.22
CA ILE A 67 2.19 -12.27 -29.39
C ILE A 67 1.98 -13.75 -29.76
N PRO A 68 1.04 -14.10 -30.67
CA PRO A 68 1.04 -15.44 -31.23
C PRO A 68 2.39 -15.65 -31.88
N ALA A 69 2.98 -16.83 -31.68
CA ALA A 69 4.17 -17.23 -32.40
C ALA A 69 3.87 -17.11 -33.90
N HIS A 70 4.32 -16.03 -34.51
CA HIS A 70 4.26 -15.88 -35.95
C HIS A 70 5.31 -16.85 -36.48
N SER A 71 4.81 -18.00 -36.94
CA SER A 71 5.52 -18.96 -37.79
C SER A 71 6.27 -18.28 -38.93
#